data_AF-A0A381VKL9-F1
#
_entry.id   AF-A0A381VKL9-F1
#
_cell.length_a   1.000
_cell.length_b   1.000
_cell.length_c   1.000
_cell.angle_alpha   90.00
_cell.angle_beta   90.00
_cell.angle_gamma   90.00
#
_symmetry.space_group_name_H-M   'P 1'
#
loop_
_entity.id
_entity.type
_entity.pdbx_description
1 polymer ?
#
loop_
_entity_poly.entity_id
_entity_poly.type
_entity_poly.pdbx_seq_one_letter_code
_entity_poly.pdbx_strand_id
1 'polypeptide(L)'
;FVYIEDVVNANILAMDSNVKHELLNVGTGSSISIKDLAYVIVEASGLSLKPFHGPELPGDIRTSQADIMLIKKLLGWEPKTKLEDWLIEVISSKNFKDV
;
A
#
# COMPACT_ATOMS: atom_id res chain seq x y z
N PHE A 1 0.88 -2.33 1.99
CA PHE A 1 -0.11 -1.30 1.59
C PHE A 1 0.07 -1.01 0.12
N VAL A 2 -1.00 -0.69 -0.61
CA VAL A 2 -0.94 -0.30 -2.03
C VAL A 2 -1.94 0.82 -2.24
N TYR A 3 -1.56 1.84 -3.00
CA TYR A 3 -2.42 2.99 -3.25
C TYR A 3 -3.54 2.66 -4.24
N ILE A 4 -4.71 3.28 -4.07
CA ILE A 4 -5.90 2.92 -4.84
C ILE A 4 -5.72 3.16 -6.34
N GLU A 5 -5.07 4.25 -6.74
CA GLU A 5 -4.83 4.54 -8.17
C GLU A 5 -3.90 3.50 -8.82
N ASP A 6 -2.93 2.97 -8.07
CA ASP A 6 -2.07 1.90 -8.56
C ASP A 6 -2.88 0.61 -8.78
N VAL A 7 -3.85 0.31 -7.90
CA VAL A 7 -4.78 -0.82 -8.07
C VAL A 7 -5.72 -0.62 -9.26
N VAL A 8 -6.25 0.59 -9.45
CA VAL A 8 -7.07 0.94 -10.62
C VAL A 8 -6.26 0.76 -11.89
N ASN A 9 -5.01 1.24 -11.93
CA ASN A 9 -4.12 1.07 -13.08
C ASN A 9 -3.85 -0.41 -13.39
N ALA A 10 -3.66 -1.25 -12.37
CA ALA A 10 -3.49 -2.70 -12.57
C ALA A 10 -4.70 -3.33 -13.28
N ASN A 11 -5.91 -2.93 -12.90
CA ASN A 11 -7.15 -3.44 -13.50
C ASN A 11 -7.34 -2.95 -14.94
N ILE A 12 -7.03 -1.67 -15.22
CA ILE A 12 -7.07 -1.13 -16.59
C ILE A 12 -6.07 -1.88 -17.49
N LEU A 13 -4.83 -2.07 -17.03
CA LEU A 13 -3.84 -2.83 -17.79
C LEU A 13 -4.26 -4.29 -18.01
N ALA A 14 -4.88 -4.92 -17.03
CA ALA A 14 -5.39 -6.29 -17.17
C ALA A 14 -6.52 -6.35 -18.22
N MET A 15 -7.46 -5.40 -18.18
CA MET A 15 -8.59 -5.29 -19.11
C MET A 15 -8.12 -5.08 -20.56
N ASP A 16 -7.09 -4.27 -20.76
CA ASP A 16 -6.54 -3.97 -22.10
C ASP A 16 -5.54 -5.03 -22.60
N SER A 17 -5.20 -6.01 -21.77
CA SER A 17 -4.22 -7.05 -22.11
C SER A 17 -4.82 -8.25 -22.84
N ASN A 18 -3.96 -9.04 -23.47
CA ASN A 18 -4.30 -10.36 -24.01
C ASN A 18 -4.09 -11.51 -23.00
N VAL A 19 -3.76 -11.20 -21.74
CA VAL A 19 -3.50 -12.20 -20.70
C VAL A 19 -4.82 -12.86 -20.30
N LYS A 20 -4.84 -14.19 -20.21
CA LYS A 20 -6.05 -14.97 -19.88
C LYS A 20 -5.73 -16.04 -18.86
N HIS A 21 -6.68 -16.29 -17.95
CA HIS A 21 -6.63 -17.36 -16.95
C HIS A 21 -5.42 -17.28 -16.00
N GLU A 22 -5.00 -16.07 -15.64
CA GLU A 22 -3.89 -15.84 -14.71
C GLU A 22 -4.37 -15.22 -13.40
N LEU A 23 -3.63 -15.49 -12.32
CA LEU A 23 -3.81 -14.86 -11.02
C LEU A 23 -2.64 -13.93 -10.75
N LEU A 24 -2.93 -12.63 -10.64
CA LEU A 24 -1.93 -11.59 -10.53
C LEU A 24 -2.07 -10.87 -9.19
N ASN A 25 -1.02 -10.91 -8.37
CA ASN A 25 -0.99 -10.15 -7.13
C ASN A 25 -0.82 -8.66 -7.43
N VAL A 26 -1.66 -7.83 -6.83
CA VAL A 26 -1.55 -6.37 -6.88
C VAL A 26 -1.09 -5.88 -5.50
N GLY A 27 0.11 -5.31 -5.44
CA GLY A 27 0.72 -4.84 -4.19
C GLY A 27 2.04 -4.13 -4.44
N THR A 28 2.76 -3.74 -3.38
CA THR A 28 4.01 -2.98 -3.53
C THR A 28 5.27 -3.83 -3.66
N GLY A 29 5.17 -5.15 -3.46
CA GLY A 29 6.36 -6.00 -3.33
C GLY A 29 7.13 -5.79 -2.01
N SER A 30 6.70 -4.84 -1.18
CA SER A 30 7.32 -4.48 0.09
C SER A 30 6.31 -4.59 1.24
N SER A 31 6.82 -4.70 2.46
CA SER A 31 6.04 -4.70 3.69
C SER A 31 6.55 -3.62 4.65
N ILE A 32 5.67 -3.17 5.55
CA ILE A 32 5.96 -2.23 6.62
C ILE A 32 5.33 -2.76 7.90
N SER A 33 6.00 -2.59 9.05
CA SER A 33 5.41 -2.99 10.32
C SER A 33 4.35 -1.97 10.77
N ILE A 34 3.38 -2.41 11.58
CA ILE A 34 2.37 -1.49 12.16
C ILE A 34 3.03 -0.41 13.02
N LYS A 35 4.12 -0.76 13.71
CA LYS A 35 4.92 0.19 14.50
C LYS A 35 5.51 1.28 13.60
N ASP A 36 6.17 0.91 12.50
CA ASP A 36 6.83 1.87 11.61
C ASP A 36 5.79 2.74 10.90
N LEU A 37 4.68 2.14 10.47
CA LEU A 37 3.54 2.88 9.92
C LEU A 37 3.00 3.93 10.91
N ALA A 38 2.85 3.57 12.18
CA ALA A 38 2.40 4.52 13.20
C ALA A 38 3.37 5.69 13.34
N TYR A 39 4.69 5.46 13.26
CA TYR A 39 5.67 6.55 13.31
C TYR A 39 5.63 7.44 12.07
N VAL A 40 5.44 6.89 10.87
CA VAL A 40 5.26 7.68 9.64
C VAL A 40 4.04 8.61 9.75
N ILE A 41 2.93 8.10 10.30
CA ILE A 41 1.72 8.92 10.52
C ILE A 41 1.97 10.04 11.54
N VAL A 42 2.68 9.75 12.64
CA VAL A 42 3.04 10.77 13.65
C VAL A 42 3.91 11.86 13.02
N GLU A 43 4.93 11.48 12.26
CA GLU A 43 5.80 12.42 11.55
C GLU A 43 4.99 13.31 10.58
N ALA A 44 4.17 12.70 9.73
CA ALA A 44 3.32 13.40 8.78
C ALA A 44 2.29 14.34 9.46
N SER A 45 1.85 14.02 10.68
CA SER A 45 0.91 14.86 11.43
C SER A 45 1.53 16.13 12.02
N GLY A 46 2.86 16.19 12.14
CA GLY A 46 3.56 17.25 12.87
C GLY A 46 3.27 17.29 14.38
N LEU A 47 2.61 16.25 14.93
CA LEU A 47 2.28 16.16 16.35
C LEU A 47 3.38 15.42 17.13
N SER A 48 3.54 15.79 18.40
CA SER A 48 4.42 15.07 19.33
C SER A 48 3.67 13.92 20.02
N LEU A 49 3.35 12.87 19.27
CA LEU A 49 2.64 11.68 19.77
C LEU A 49 3.59 10.49 19.94
N LYS A 50 3.25 9.59 20.87
CA LYS A 50 3.95 8.30 21.05
C LYS A 50 2.97 7.16 20.82
N PRO A 51 3.23 6.26 19.84
CA PRO A 51 2.37 5.08 19.64
C PRO A 51 2.30 4.20 20.89
N PHE A 52 1.10 3.74 21.23
CA PHE A 52 0.85 2.77 22.30
C PHE A 52 0.73 1.36 21.71
N HIS A 53 1.48 0.40 22.26
CA HIS A 53 1.43 -1.00 21.82
C HIS A 53 0.42 -1.76 22.68
N GLY A 54 -0.72 -2.12 22.08
CA GLY A 54 -1.75 -2.95 22.71
C GLY A 54 -1.46 -4.46 22.59
N PRO A 55 -2.35 -5.31 23.12
CA PRO A 55 -2.26 -6.76 22.95
C PRO A 55 -2.44 -7.16 21.49
N GLU A 56 -1.85 -8.28 21.09
CA GLU A 56 -2.06 -8.87 19.75
C GLU A 56 -3.51 -9.32 19.59
N LEU A 57 -4.05 -9.18 18.37
CA LEU A 57 -5.36 -9.70 18.02
C LEU A 57 -5.26 -11.18 17.61
N PRO A 58 -6.03 -12.10 18.23
CA PRO A 58 -6.00 -13.50 17.85
C PRO A 58 -6.37 -13.71 16.37
N GLY A 59 -5.50 -14.40 15.62
CA GLY A 59 -5.70 -14.68 14.20
C GLY A 59 -5.09 -13.66 13.23
N ASP A 60 -4.49 -12.58 13.72
CA ASP A 60 -3.83 -11.59 12.86
C ASP A 60 -2.60 -12.16 12.15
N ILE A 61 -2.44 -11.74 10.89
CA ILE A 61 -1.29 -12.09 10.07
C ILE A 61 -0.10 -11.23 10.50
N ARG A 62 1.04 -11.87 10.80
CA ARG A 62 2.27 -11.17 11.22
C ARG A 62 2.95 -10.40 10.09
N THR A 63 3.02 -11.00 8.91
CA THR A 63 3.66 -10.41 7.72
C THR A 63 2.84 -10.77 6.50
N SER A 64 2.51 -9.76 5.69
CA SER A 64 1.89 -9.93 4.38
C SER A 64 2.68 -9.12 3.35
N GLN A 65 3.13 -9.79 2.30
CA GLN A 65 3.90 -9.19 1.22
C GLN A 65 3.53 -9.87 -0.10
N ALA A 66 3.06 -9.07 -1.06
CA ALA A 66 2.71 -9.56 -2.38
C ALA A 66 3.97 -9.82 -3.21
N ASP A 67 4.07 -11.00 -3.83
CA ASP A 67 5.02 -11.20 -4.94
C ASP A 67 4.42 -10.63 -6.22
N ILE A 68 5.04 -9.57 -6.75
CA ILE A 68 4.58 -8.83 -7.93
C ILE A 68 5.35 -9.17 -9.21
N MET A 69 6.22 -10.19 -9.18
CA MET A 69 7.04 -10.55 -10.35
C MET A 69 6.17 -10.93 -11.57
N LEU A 70 5.06 -11.65 -11.34
CA LEU A 70 4.22 -12.13 -12.43
C LEU A 70 3.43 -10.99 -13.10
N ILE A 71 2.82 -10.10 -12.33
CA ILE A 71 2.06 -8.96 -12.88
C ILE A 71 2.98 -7.99 -13.62
N LYS A 72 4.20 -7.76 -13.10
CA LYS A 72 5.23 -6.95 -13.77
C LYS A 72 5.63 -7.58 -15.10
N LYS A 73 5.83 -8.91 -15.13
CA LYS A 73 6.21 -9.62 -16.35
C LYS A 73 5.11 -9.61 -17.41
N LEU A 74 3.85 -9.84 -17.01
CA LEU A 74 2.76 -10.06 -17.96
C LEU A 74 2.05 -8.77 -18.38
N LEU A 75 1.93 -7.80 -17.49
CA LEU A 75 1.23 -6.53 -17.74
C LEU A 75 2.16 -5.32 -17.82
N GLY A 76 3.44 -5.46 -17.47
CA GLY A 76 4.34 -4.31 -17.32
C GLY A 76 3.95 -3.37 -16.18
N TRP A 77 3.06 -3.82 -15.27
CA TRP A 77 2.56 -3.01 -14.18
C TRP A 77 3.57 -2.94 -13.04
N GLU A 78 3.72 -1.75 -12.48
CA GLU A 78 4.43 -1.49 -11.23
C GLU A 78 3.67 -0.40 -10.44
N PRO A 79 3.63 -0.52 -9.11
CA PRO A 79 3.09 0.53 -8.24
C PRO A 79 3.98 1.76 -8.31
N LYS A 80 3.38 2.95 -8.45
CA LYS A 80 4.10 4.22 -8.55
C LYS A 80 4.09 5.02 -7.26
N THR A 81 3.14 4.75 -6.37
CA THR A 81 2.92 5.53 -5.16
C THR A 81 3.64 4.88 -3.98
N LYS A 82 4.55 5.62 -3.36
CA LYS A 82 5.14 5.21 -2.08
C LYS A 82 4.19 5.58 -0.94
N LEU A 83 4.08 4.68 0.02
CA LEU A 83 3.17 4.85 1.15
C LEU A 83 3.53 6.10 1.97
N GLU A 84 4.81 6.30 2.22
CA GLU A 84 5.33 7.40 3.03
C GLU A 84 5.05 8.74 2.37
N ASP A 85 5.33 8.87 1.07
CA ASP A 85 5.09 10.09 0.30
C ASP A 85 3.60 10.47 0.32
N TRP A 86 2.73 9.49 0.08
CA TRP A 86 1.28 9.68 0.11
C TRP A 86 0.75 10.04 1.50
N LEU A 87 1.23 9.38 2.56
CA LEU A 87 0.82 9.69 3.95
C LEU A 87 1.22 11.11 4.34
N ILE A 88 2.44 11.54 3.98
CA ILE A 88 2.91 12.91 4.22
C ILE A 88 2.00 13.91 3.50
N GLU A 89 1.71 13.68 2.22
CA GLU A 89 0.85 14.55 1.43
C GLU A 89 -0.56 14.66 2.02
N VAL A 90 -1.24 13.53 2.24
CA VAL A 90 -2.66 13.51 2.64
C VAL A 90 -2.88 14.07 4.04
N ILE A 91 -1.97 13.79 4.97
CA ILE A 91 -2.08 14.26 6.36
C ILE A 91 -1.70 15.75 6.46
N SER A 92 -0.60 16.16 5.83
CA SER A 92 -0.15 17.57 5.89
C SER A 92 -1.12 18.53 5.22
N SER A 93 -1.73 18.10 4.11
CA SER A 93 -2.74 18.89 3.38
C SER A 93 -4.13 18.85 4.02
N LYS A 94 -4.36 17.99 5.02
CA LYS A 94 -5.67 17.68 5.60
C LYS A 94 -6.71 17.27 4.55
N ASN A 95 -6.26 16.69 3.43
CA ASN A 95 -7.12 16.33 2.32
C ASN A 95 -7.65 14.91 2.48
N PHE A 96 -8.63 14.74 3.36
CA PHE A 96 -9.24 13.43 3.65
C PHE A 96 -10.48 13.13 2.80
N LYS A 97 -10.70 13.85 1.68
CA LYS A 97 -11.94 13.70 0.90
C LYS A 97 -12.11 12.31 0.29
N ASP A 98 -11.01 11.60 0.09
CA ASP A 98 -10.93 10.28 -0.53
C ASP A 98 -10.35 9.20 0.44
N VAL A 99 -10.32 9.49 1.75
CA VAL A 99 -9.94 8.55 2.83
C VAL A 99 -11.19 8.03 3.52
#